data_AF-A0A833SSE8-F1
#
_entry.id   AF-A0A833SSE8-F1
#
_cell.length_a   1.000
_cell.length_b   1.000
_cell.length_c   1.000
_cell.angle_alpha   90.00
_cell.angle_beta   90.00
_cell.angle_gamma   90.00
#
_symmetry.space_group_name_H-M   'P 1'
#
loop_
_entity.id
_entity.type
_entity.pdbx_description
1 polymer ?
#
loop_
_entity_poly.entity_id
_entity_poly.type
_entity_poly.pdbx_seq_one_letter_code
_entity_poly.pdbx_strand_id
1 'polypeptide(L)'
;MAWRCSALSNDGLVDNLARAGIVQSQSVIRAMKATDRAQYVAPPGESDDSDRSSCPVSPAQAYEDAPQRLGYEQTISAPHMHAYALELADVALHNIEYPRVLDVGAGSGYLTACLGHLVDEGGKVFGIERIPQLAQLAQQNIERADGDLVHRRIVSVERTLRP
;
A
#
# COMPACT_ATOMS: atom_id res chain seq x y z
N MET A 1 -15.81 14.25 3.79
CA MET A 1 -16.60 13.21 3.10
C MET A 1 -15.66 12.37 2.24
N ALA A 2 -15.04 11.31 2.77
CA ALA A 2 -13.99 10.55 2.07
C ALA A 2 -14.51 9.68 0.91
N TRP A 3 -15.73 9.12 1.02
CA TRP A 3 -16.39 8.24 0.03
C TRP A 3 -16.60 8.77 -1.41
N ARG A 4 -16.02 9.92 -1.79
CA ARG A 4 -16.15 10.54 -3.12
C ARG A 4 -14.84 10.60 -3.90
N CYS A 5 -13.74 10.01 -3.41
CA CYS A 5 -12.45 10.12 -4.09
C CYS A 5 -12.20 9.04 -5.15
N SER A 6 -13.12 8.10 -5.33
CA SER A 6 -13.00 7.02 -6.33
C SER A 6 -12.75 7.56 -7.74
N ALA A 7 -11.97 6.82 -8.53
CA ALA A 7 -11.65 7.16 -9.92
C ALA A 7 -11.57 5.91 -10.82
N LEU A 8 -11.17 6.11 -12.08
CA LEU A 8 -10.93 5.03 -13.05
C LEU A 8 -9.44 4.72 -13.24
N SER A 9 -8.55 5.44 -12.54
CA SER A 9 -7.11 5.26 -12.58
C SER A 9 -6.47 5.65 -11.24
N ASN A 10 -5.24 5.20 -11.00
CA ASN A 10 -4.47 5.57 -9.81
C ASN A 10 -4.27 7.09 -9.72
N ASP A 11 -3.84 7.73 -10.82
CA ASP A 11 -3.65 9.18 -10.86
C ASP A 11 -4.94 9.95 -10.55
N GLY A 12 -6.07 9.53 -11.14
CA GLY A 12 -7.35 10.17 -10.88
C GLY A 12 -7.81 10.03 -9.43
N LEU A 13 -7.51 8.88 -8.81
CA LEU A 13 -7.80 8.63 -7.39
C LEU A 13 -6.96 9.56 -6.50
N VAL A 14 -5.66 9.65 -6.76
CA VAL A 14 -4.77 10.54 -5.99
C VAL A 14 -5.14 12.02 -6.21
N ASP A 15 -5.47 12.42 -7.44
CA ASP A 15 -5.91 13.78 -7.75
C ASP A 15 -7.23 14.14 -7.07
N ASN A 16 -8.16 13.18 -6.96
CA ASN A 16 -9.40 13.36 -6.20
C ASN A 16 -9.12 13.54 -4.69
N LEU A 17 -8.23 12.73 -4.11
CA LEU A 17 -7.80 12.86 -2.71
C LEU A 17 -7.18 14.24 -2.46
N ALA A 18 -6.36 14.72 -3.39
CA ALA A 18 -5.74 16.04 -3.31
C ALA A 18 -6.77 17.17 -3.39
N ARG A 19 -7.71 17.09 -4.34
CA ARG A 19 -8.83 18.04 -4.46
C ARG A 19 -9.74 18.04 -3.23
N ALA A 20 -9.89 16.91 -2.55
CA ALA A 20 -10.63 16.79 -1.31
C ALA A 20 -9.87 17.31 -0.07
N GLY A 21 -8.60 17.70 -0.23
CA GLY A 21 -7.73 18.16 0.87
C GLY A 21 -7.31 17.05 1.82
N ILE A 22 -7.37 15.78 1.40
CA ILE A 22 -6.97 14.63 2.19
C ILE A 22 -5.46 14.39 2.10
N VAL A 23 -4.89 14.60 0.91
CA VAL A 23 -3.45 14.63 0.67
C VAL A 23 -3.05 16.02 0.17
N GLN A 24 -1.97 16.57 0.71
CA GLN A 24 -1.50 17.93 0.46
C GLN A 24 0.01 17.96 0.16
N SER A 25 0.79 17.10 0.81
CA SER A 25 2.23 17.01 0.60
C SER A 25 2.59 16.48 -0.79
N GLN A 26 3.49 17.18 -1.48
CA GLN A 26 3.95 16.77 -2.81
C GLN A 26 4.72 15.44 -2.78
N SER A 27 5.47 15.19 -1.71
CA SER A 27 6.14 13.91 -1.45
C SER A 27 5.12 12.77 -1.38
N VAL A 28 4.04 12.94 -0.61
CA VAL A 28 2.97 11.94 -0.46
C VAL A 28 2.21 11.72 -1.77
N ILE A 29 1.85 12.79 -2.48
CA ILE A 29 1.19 12.69 -3.79
C ILE A 29 2.06 11.89 -4.77
N ARG A 30 3.36 12.17 -4.85
CA ARG A 30 4.29 11.44 -5.72
C ARG A 30 4.38 9.97 -5.32
N ALA A 31 4.52 9.68 -4.02
CA ALA A 31 4.59 8.31 -3.52
C ALA A 31 3.32 7.51 -3.87
N MET A 32 2.13 8.07 -3.64
CA MET A 32 0.87 7.40 -3.98
C MET A 32 0.66 7.25 -5.49
N LYS A 33 1.15 8.18 -6.32
CA LYS A 33 1.08 8.05 -7.78
C LYS A 33 2.03 6.98 -8.31
N ALA A 34 3.22 6.86 -7.72
CA ALA A 34 4.21 5.84 -8.08
C ALA A 34 3.71 4.43 -7.74
N THR A 35 3.01 4.27 -6.61
CA THR A 35 2.45 2.98 -6.18
C THR A 35 1.05 2.76 -6.77
N ASP A 36 0.94 2.15 -7.96
CA ASP A 36 -0.38 1.86 -8.57
C ASP A 36 -1.17 0.85 -7.73
N ARG A 37 -2.23 1.31 -7.06
CA ARG A 37 -3.06 0.51 -6.17
C ARG A 37 -3.63 -0.76 -6.82
N ALA A 38 -3.87 -0.78 -8.13
CA ALA A 38 -4.35 -1.98 -8.81
C ALA A 38 -3.35 -3.14 -8.78
N GLN A 39 -2.06 -2.85 -8.58
CA GLN A 39 -1.02 -3.87 -8.41
C GLN A 39 -0.98 -4.48 -7.01
N TYR A 40 -1.78 -3.97 -6.06
CA TYR A 40 -1.77 -4.35 -4.65
C TYR A 40 -3.09 -4.95 -4.16
N VAL A 41 -4.11 -5.03 -5.03
CA VAL A 41 -5.33 -5.79 -4.75
C VAL A 41 -5.14 -7.25 -5.19
N ALA A 42 -5.83 -8.18 -4.53
CA ALA A 42 -5.70 -9.60 -4.85
C ALA A 42 -6.05 -9.87 -6.33
N PRO A 43 -5.16 -10.53 -7.11
CA PRO A 43 -5.40 -10.78 -8.53
C PRO A 43 -6.56 -11.78 -8.73
N PRO A 44 -7.28 -11.72 -9.86
CA PRO A 44 -8.29 -12.72 -10.20
C PRO A 44 -7.68 -14.12 -10.35
N GLY A 45 -8.19 -15.10 -9.60
CA GLY A 45 -7.87 -16.52 -9.79
C GLY A 45 -6.84 -17.14 -8.83
N GLU A 46 -6.29 -16.37 -7.88
CA GLU A 46 -5.51 -16.89 -6.74
C GLU A 46 -6.35 -17.00 -5.45
N SER A 47 -7.68 -16.90 -5.59
CA SER A 47 -8.60 -17.30 -4.55
C SER A 47 -8.49 -18.79 -4.33
N ASP A 48 -7.98 -19.21 -3.18
CA ASP A 48 -8.17 -20.57 -2.72
C ASP A 48 -9.67 -20.86 -2.76
N ASP A 49 -10.12 -21.86 -3.54
CA ASP A 49 -11.53 -22.23 -3.68
C ASP A 49 -12.19 -22.53 -2.32
N SER A 50 -11.39 -22.75 -1.27
CA SER A 50 -11.84 -22.89 0.11
C SER A 50 -12.18 -21.56 0.83
N ASP A 51 -11.62 -20.42 0.40
CA ASP A 51 -11.90 -19.09 0.96
C ASP A 51 -12.86 -18.30 0.07
N ARG A 52 -14.16 -18.54 0.26
CA ARG A 52 -15.25 -17.79 -0.40
C ARG A 52 -15.27 -16.28 -0.09
N SER A 53 -14.41 -15.78 0.80
CA SER A 53 -14.27 -14.33 1.04
C SER A 53 -13.30 -13.65 0.06
N SER A 54 -12.52 -14.42 -0.71
CA SER A 54 -11.59 -13.92 -1.72
C SER A 54 -12.29 -13.73 -3.08
N CYS A 55 -13.14 -12.72 -3.19
CA CYS A 55 -13.65 -12.29 -4.49
C CYS A 55 -12.57 -11.47 -5.23
N PRO A 56 -12.27 -11.77 -6.51
CA PRO A 56 -11.40 -10.95 -7.33
C PRO A 56 -11.86 -9.49 -7.33
N VAL A 57 -10.93 -8.58 -7.06
CA VAL A 57 -11.19 -7.14 -7.16
C VAL A 57 -11.06 -6.76 -8.63
N SER A 58 -12.13 -6.23 -9.23
CA SER A 58 -12.03 -5.71 -10.60
C SER A 58 -11.07 -4.51 -10.65
N PRO A 59 -10.41 -4.24 -11.80
CA PRO A 59 -9.55 -3.07 -11.94
C PRO A 59 -10.25 -1.75 -11.58
N ALA A 60 -11.57 -1.64 -11.82
CA ALA A 60 -12.35 -0.47 -11.43
C ALA A 60 -12.50 -0.34 -9.91
N GLN A 61 -12.71 -1.46 -9.20
CA GLN A 61 -12.83 -1.47 -7.74
C GLN A 61 -11.50 -1.18 -7.03
N ALA A 62 -10.36 -1.45 -7.68
CA ALA A 62 -9.05 -1.11 -7.12
C ALA A 62 -8.91 0.39 -6.82
N TYR A 63 -9.59 1.24 -7.60
CA TYR A 63 -9.56 2.69 -7.49
C TYR A 63 -10.77 3.29 -6.77
N GLU A 64 -11.60 2.46 -6.13
CA GLU A 64 -12.63 2.94 -5.22
C GLU A 64 -12.00 3.42 -3.92
N ASP A 65 -12.46 4.56 -3.40
CA ASP A 65 -12.05 5.03 -2.08
C ASP A 65 -12.75 4.26 -0.95
N ALA A 66 -12.52 2.94 -0.91
CA ALA A 66 -13.07 1.99 0.04
C ALA A 66 -12.09 0.83 0.27
N PRO A 67 -12.20 0.12 1.41
CA PRO A 67 -11.42 -1.09 1.64
C PRO A 67 -11.77 -2.19 0.64
N GLN A 68 -10.78 -2.95 0.16
CA GLN A 68 -10.97 -4.09 -0.74
C GLN A 68 -10.46 -5.37 -0.08
N ARG A 69 -11.13 -6.51 -0.30
CA ARG A 69 -10.78 -7.78 0.35
C ARG A 69 -9.45 -8.33 -0.17
N LEU A 70 -8.65 -8.92 0.73
CA LEU A 70 -7.42 -9.64 0.41
C LEU A 70 -7.52 -11.15 0.68
N GLY A 71 -8.67 -11.62 1.19
CA GLY A 71 -8.80 -12.95 1.80
C GLY A 71 -8.35 -12.95 3.27
N TYR A 72 -8.44 -14.10 3.94
CA TYR A 72 -8.00 -14.28 5.35
C TYR A 72 -8.61 -13.27 6.34
N GLU A 73 -9.86 -12.87 6.10
CA GLU A 73 -10.59 -11.84 6.85
C GLU A 73 -9.92 -10.45 6.87
N GLN A 74 -8.96 -10.19 5.96
CA GLN A 74 -8.27 -8.92 5.85
C GLN A 74 -8.72 -8.11 4.63
N THR A 75 -8.47 -6.80 4.70
CA THR A 75 -8.70 -5.86 3.60
C THR A 75 -7.49 -4.96 3.41
N ILE A 76 -7.19 -4.59 2.17
CA ILE A 76 -6.38 -3.41 1.91
C ILE A 76 -7.22 -2.18 2.29
N SER A 77 -6.66 -1.31 3.13
CA SER A 77 -7.34 -0.11 3.63
C SER A 77 -7.77 0.81 2.49
N ALA A 78 -8.80 1.63 2.75
CA ALA A 78 -9.24 2.65 1.80
C ALA A 78 -8.09 3.62 1.45
N PRO A 79 -8.00 4.10 0.21
CA PRO A 79 -7.03 5.10 -0.23
C PRO A 79 -6.86 6.29 0.71
N HIS A 80 -7.94 6.90 1.21
CA HIS A 80 -7.84 8.02 2.16
C HIS A 80 -7.16 7.65 3.49
N MET A 81 -7.31 6.41 3.96
CA MET A 81 -6.63 5.96 5.18
C MET A 81 -5.12 5.87 4.98
N HIS A 82 -4.68 5.40 3.80
CA HIS A 82 -3.25 5.42 3.46
C HIS A 82 -2.73 6.85 3.29
N ALA A 83 -3.51 7.74 2.66
CA ALA A 83 -3.14 9.14 2.54
C ALA A 83 -2.92 9.79 3.91
N TYR A 84 -3.82 9.59 4.88
CA TYR A 84 -3.63 10.10 6.24
C TYR A 84 -2.39 9.54 6.92
N ALA A 85 -2.13 8.23 6.79
CA ALA A 85 -0.93 7.62 7.37
C ALA A 85 0.36 8.19 6.74
N LEU A 86 0.38 8.40 5.43
CA LEU A 86 1.53 8.93 4.71
C LEU A 86 1.77 10.41 5.01
N GLU A 87 0.73 11.23 5.14
CA GLU A 87 0.86 12.64 5.58
C GLU A 87 1.49 12.74 6.97
N LEU A 88 1.03 11.89 7.91
CA LEU A 88 1.63 11.84 9.24
C LEU A 88 3.08 11.34 9.19
N ALA A 89 3.38 10.35 8.34
CA ALA A 89 4.73 9.84 8.14
C ALA A 89 5.65 10.92 7.55
N ASP A 90 5.22 11.65 6.51
CA ASP A 90 5.97 12.73 5.87
C ASP A 90 6.41 13.79 6.90
N VAL A 91 5.48 14.21 7.76
CA VAL A 91 5.78 15.12 8.87
C VAL A 91 6.75 14.50 9.88
N ALA A 92 6.60 13.23 10.23
CA ALA A 92 7.48 12.56 11.20
C ALA A 92 8.92 12.37 10.67
N LEU A 93 9.08 12.22 9.35
CA LEU A 93 10.33 11.85 8.71
C LEU A 93 11.15 13.05 8.22
N HIS A 94 10.56 14.25 8.11
CA HIS A 94 11.15 15.41 7.40
C HIS A 94 12.55 15.86 7.85
N ASN A 95 12.98 15.55 9.08
CA ASN A 95 14.31 15.89 9.62
C ASN A 95 15.17 14.67 9.96
N ILE A 96 14.78 13.48 9.53
CA ILE A 96 15.52 12.25 9.81
C ILE A 96 16.37 11.93 8.60
N GLU A 97 17.69 11.97 8.78
CA GLU A 97 18.62 11.49 7.76
C GLU A 97 18.53 9.95 7.69
N TYR A 98 18.25 9.40 6.50
CA TYR A 98 18.10 7.95 6.25
C TYR A 98 17.09 7.27 7.18
N PRO A 99 15.80 7.67 7.15
CA PRO A 99 14.81 7.19 8.09
C PRO A 99 14.59 5.68 7.99
N ARG A 100 14.27 5.05 9.13
CA ARG A 100 13.94 3.62 9.20
C ARG A 100 12.51 3.49 9.71
N VAL A 101 11.63 2.95 8.88
CA VAL A 101 10.20 2.84 9.14
C VAL A 101 9.82 1.37 9.30
N LEU A 102 8.95 1.08 10.27
CA LEU A 102 8.36 -0.24 10.46
C LEU A 102 6.86 -0.15 10.17
N ASP A 103 6.39 -0.93 9.21
CA ASP A 103 4.97 -1.11 8.87
C ASP A 103 4.47 -2.43 9.48
N VAL A 104 3.56 -2.34 10.45
CA VAL A 104 3.06 -3.48 11.22
C VAL A 104 1.68 -3.89 10.71
N GLY A 105 1.60 -5.10 10.15
CA GLY A 105 0.42 -5.55 9.41
C GLY A 105 0.48 -5.14 7.95
N ALA A 106 1.56 -5.53 7.26
CA ALA A 106 1.84 -5.11 5.88
C ALA A 106 0.72 -5.51 4.89
N GLY A 107 -0.03 -6.58 5.17
CA GLY A 107 -1.21 -6.97 4.41
C GLY A 107 -0.91 -7.16 2.92
N SER A 108 -1.33 -6.20 2.09
CA SER A 108 -1.09 -6.21 0.64
C SER A 108 0.32 -5.76 0.22
N GLY A 109 1.08 -5.11 1.12
CA GLY A 109 2.34 -4.43 0.83
C GLY A 109 2.20 -2.98 0.32
N TYR A 110 0.98 -2.49 0.08
CA TYR A 110 0.75 -1.17 -0.52
C TYR A 110 1.32 -0.01 0.30
N LEU A 111 1.03 0.01 1.62
CA LEU A 111 1.53 1.09 2.48
C LEU A 111 3.05 1.00 2.63
N THR A 112 3.59 -0.22 2.75
CA THR A 112 5.03 -0.47 2.79
C THR A 112 5.74 0.10 1.55
N ALA A 113 5.19 -0.10 0.35
CA ALA A 113 5.72 0.44 -0.89
C ALA A 113 5.61 1.97 -0.96
N CYS A 114 4.44 2.53 -0.61
CA CYS A 114 4.26 3.99 -0.52
C CYS A 114 5.29 4.64 0.41
N LEU A 115 5.53 4.04 1.58
CA LEU A 115 6.55 4.51 2.52
C LEU A 115 7.96 4.39 1.90
N GLY A 116 8.21 3.35 1.10
CA GLY A 116 9.48 3.17 0.38
C GLY A 116 9.76 4.33 -0.56
N HIS A 117 8.79 4.71 -1.39
CA HIS A 117 8.87 5.90 -2.25
C HIS A 117 9.01 7.20 -1.46
N LEU A 118 8.40 7.28 -0.28
CA LEU A 118 8.51 8.46 0.59
C LEU A 118 9.92 8.66 1.15
N VAL A 119 10.68 7.58 1.36
CA VAL A 119 12.01 7.60 1.98
C VAL A 119 13.16 7.29 1.01
N ASP A 120 12.89 7.24 -0.29
CA ASP A 120 13.75 6.67 -1.35
C ASP A 120 15.19 7.24 -1.42
N GLU A 121 15.42 8.39 -0.78
CA GLU A 121 16.73 9.05 -0.59
C GLU A 121 17.56 8.42 0.55
N GLY A 122 17.64 7.09 0.58
CA GLY A 122 18.51 6.32 1.49
C GLY A 122 17.87 5.85 2.79
N GLY A 123 16.57 6.06 2.97
CA GLY A 123 15.81 5.43 4.05
C GLY A 123 15.53 3.94 3.81
N LYS A 124 14.88 3.32 4.79
CA LYS A 124 14.47 1.91 4.75
C LYS A 124 13.10 1.71 5.36
N VAL A 125 12.33 0.80 4.79
CA VAL A 125 11.01 0.39 5.27
C VAL A 125 10.99 -1.12 5.45
N PHE A 126 10.60 -1.53 6.64
CA PHE A 126 10.43 -2.93 7.01
C PHE A 126 8.94 -3.19 7.22
N GLY A 127 8.33 -4.02 6.39
CA GLY A 127 6.98 -4.52 6.60
C GLY A 127 7.01 -5.82 7.40
N ILE A 128 6.10 -6.00 8.35
CA ILE A 128 5.90 -7.26 9.04
C ILE A 128 4.45 -7.73 8.92
N GLU A 129 4.26 -9.02 8.65
CA GLU A 129 2.93 -9.64 8.51
C GLU A 129 2.88 -10.99 9.22
N ARG A 130 1.77 -11.26 9.93
CA ARG A 130 1.57 -12.50 10.69
C ARG A 130 0.95 -13.61 9.85
N ILE A 131 0.08 -13.27 8.90
CA ILE A 131 -0.60 -14.23 8.03
C ILE A 131 0.38 -14.61 6.91
N PRO A 132 0.85 -15.88 6.84
CA PRO A 132 1.90 -16.27 5.90
C PRO A 132 1.57 -15.96 4.44
N GLN A 133 0.30 -16.15 4.07
CA GLN A 133 -0.19 -15.92 2.72
C GLN A 133 -0.23 -14.43 2.37
N LEU A 134 -0.54 -13.55 3.33
CA LEU A 134 -0.46 -12.11 3.12
C LEU A 134 0.99 -11.61 3.10
N ALA A 135 1.89 -12.20 3.90
CA ALA A 135 3.31 -11.87 3.82
C ALA A 135 3.88 -12.19 2.43
N GLN A 136 3.52 -13.36 1.88
CA GLN A 136 3.89 -13.75 0.51
C GLN A 136 3.23 -12.83 -0.54
N LEU A 137 1.94 -12.53 -0.39
CA LEU A 137 1.22 -11.61 -1.28
C LEU A 137 1.89 -10.23 -1.32
N ALA A 138 2.25 -9.67 -0.16
CA ALA A 138 2.95 -8.39 -0.07
C ALA A 138 4.30 -8.42 -0.77
N GLN A 139 5.11 -9.47 -0.54
CA GLN A 139 6.39 -9.64 -1.22
C GLN A 139 6.22 -9.70 -2.75
N GLN A 140 5.25 -10.47 -3.23
CA GLN A 140 4.98 -10.63 -4.66
C GLN A 140 4.45 -9.34 -5.31
N ASN A 141 3.54 -8.63 -4.64
CA ASN A 141 3.01 -7.36 -5.13
C ASN A 141 4.11 -6.32 -5.26
N ILE A 142 4.95 -6.16 -4.24
CA ILE A 142 6.05 -5.18 -4.24
C ILE A 142 7.09 -5.58 -5.30
N GLU A 143 7.50 -6.85 -5.39
CA GLU A 143 8.45 -7.28 -6.42
C GLU A 143 7.93 -7.01 -7.85
N ARG A 144 6.62 -7.22 -8.07
CA ARG A 144 5.99 -6.98 -9.38
C ARG A 144 5.86 -5.49 -9.71
N ALA A 145 5.43 -4.68 -8.75
CA ALA A 145 5.04 -3.28 -8.99
C ALA A 145 6.20 -2.30 -8.77
N ASP A 146 7.03 -2.56 -7.76
CA ASP A 146 8.02 -1.64 -7.18
C ASP A 146 9.33 -2.40 -6.82
N GLY A 147 9.70 -3.36 -7.68
CA GLY A 147 10.86 -4.24 -7.45
C GLY A 147 12.20 -3.50 -7.37
N ASP A 148 12.29 -2.27 -7.89
CA ASP A 148 13.46 -1.42 -7.72
C ASP A 148 13.71 -1.06 -6.25
N LEU A 149 12.64 -0.83 -5.46
CA LEU A 149 12.75 -0.58 -4.01
C LEU A 149 13.33 -1.80 -3.29
N VAL A 150 13.01 -3.01 -3.74
CA VAL A 150 13.55 -4.27 -3.20
C VAL A 150 15.02 -4.43 -3.60
N HIS A 151 15.34 -4.26 -4.89
CA HIS A 151 16.70 -4.40 -5.41
C HIS A 151 17.68 -3.40 -4.79
N ARG A 152 17.21 -2.18 -4.52
CA ARG A 152 17.97 -1.13 -3.81
C ARG A 152 18.00 -1.33 -2.29
N ARG A 153 17.30 -2.35 -1.77
CA ARG A 153 17.21 -2.70 -0.34
C ARG A 153 16.60 -1.58 0.51
N ILE A 154 15.64 -0.88 -0.06
CA ILE A 154 14.85 0.17 0.60
C ILE A 154 13.64 -0.48 1.27
N VAL A 155 12.97 -1.41 0.59
CA VAL A 155 11.79 -2.10 1.13
C VAL A 155 12.09 -3.59 1.34
N SER A 156 11.61 -4.13 2.44
CA SER A 156 11.55 -5.57 2.70
C SER A 156 10.30 -5.91 3.51
N VAL A 157 9.63 -7.02 3.20
CA VAL A 157 8.52 -7.55 4.01
C VAL A 157 8.91 -8.91 4.58
N GLU A 158 8.73 -9.10 5.89
CA GLU A 158 9.02 -10.36 6.57
C GLU A 158 7.79 -10.93 7.28
N ARG A 159 7.71 -12.26 7.32
CA ARG A 159 6.73 -12.96 8.15
C ARG A 159 7.17 -12.92 9.61
N THR A 160 6.28 -12.54 10.52
CA THR A 160 6.56 -12.67 11.96
C THR A 160 6.53 -14.14 12.38
N LEU A 161 7.60 -14.60 13.04
CA LEU A 161 7.77 -15.99 13.48
C LEU A 161 7.04 -16.35 14.79
N ARG A 162 6.32 -15.40 15.42
CA ARG A 162 5.63 -15.69 16.69
C ARG A 162 4.23 -16.25 16.44
N PRO A 163 3.84 -17.33 17.15
CA PRO A 163 2.50 -17.91 17.09
C PRO A 163 1.43 -16.96 17.62
#